data_AF-W5JDC0-F1
#
_entry.id   AF-W5JDC0-F1
#
_cell.length_a   1.000
_cell.length_b   1.000
_cell.length_c   1.000
_cell.angle_alpha   90.00
_cell.angle_beta   90.00
_cell.angle_gamma   90.00
#
_symmetry.space_group_name_H-M   'P 1'
#
loop_
_entity.id
_entity.type
_entity.pdbx_description
1 polymer ?
#
loop_
_entity_poly.entity_id
_entity_poly.type
_entity_poly.pdbx_seq_one_letter_code
_entity_poly.pdbx_strand_id
1 'polypeptide(L)'
;MARQLVVLLICGAAVLQELFIRGVVSREYIEATTDALEWVLPVSEKKNDGTTDPACSISLHRDLTIMQPLLLKPGSSQFVWPRLNSTTVELDYGQPLELFCSHGFRDGSPVGKAKSAIVTCEGNDELGYAAGSYNISHFTCQRPVYHVAERTGGRCYGDSTLIRIGFELAPDRFVQLYEVCFNELQLHSHYVKYNLSPHNGHHQRAVKRPSFLQGGFYRDLKMNSIYTFVKQHATVQRILGTKARADAVLDSKRGLFLSRGHLAAKSDFIFGSHQRASFWLMNVAPQWQRFNALNWQRIETAVKEYITANDLWLTVYTGTYGVLELLDGNGDPQQIFLDYDAARDPPGRIPIPKLFYKVLIDEQTQSGIALIGVNNPHATPEEIAEQYVVCKDVSSAIDWIHWKRDSIPDGYSYACDVNEFNDVTGHLELVQPIGKLLL
;
A
#
# COMPACT_ATOMS: atom_id res chain seq x y z
N MET A 1 57.08 -66.33 16.01
CA MET A 1 56.31 -67.59 15.79
C MET A 1 55.05 -67.25 15.03
N ALA A 2 54.73 -68.07 14.04
CA ALA A 2 53.65 -67.87 13.09
C ALA A 2 52.28 -68.34 13.64
N ARG A 3 51.22 -67.70 13.10
CA ARG A 3 49.86 -68.21 12.80
C ARG A 3 48.98 -68.74 13.95
N GLN A 4 47.77 -68.17 14.09
CA GLN A 4 46.58 -68.61 13.36
C GLN A 4 45.39 -67.61 13.45
N LEU A 5 44.58 -67.65 12.39
CA LEU A 5 43.30 -66.97 12.12
C LEU A 5 42.23 -67.15 13.21
N VAL A 6 41.27 -66.20 13.31
CA VAL A 6 39.82 -66.39 13.00
C VAL A 6 39.18 -65.01 12.72
N VAL A 7 38.31 -64.95 11.71
CA VAL A 7 37.48 -63.82 11.26
C VAL A 7 36.11 -63.88 11.96
N LEU A 8 35.52 -62.73 12.35
CA LEU A 8 34.10 -62.40 12.08
C LEU A 8 33.73 -60.95 12.46
N LEU A 9 33.30 -60.21 11.43
CA LEU A 9 32.25 -59.16 11.31
C LEU A 9 31.94 -58.23 12.51
N ILE A 10 32.12 -56.92 12.29
CA ILE A 10 31.56 -55.84 13.11
C ILE A 10 30.59 -54.99 12.27
N CYS A 11 29.41 -54.73 12.84
CA CYS A 11 28.33 -53.87 12.36
C CYS A 11 28.72 -52.38 12.36
N GLY A 12 28.16 -51.64 11.40
CA GLY A 12 28.39 -50.22 11.19
C GLY A 12 27.53 -49.28 12.05
N ALA A 13 28.07 -48.08 12.24
CA ALA A 13 27.32 -46.87 12.55
C ALA A 13 27.91 -45.72 11.71
N ALA A 14 27.05 -45.09 10.92
CA ALA A 14 27.37 -43.97 10.04
C ALA A 14 27.27 -42.64 10.78
N VAL A 15 28.21 -41.72 10.51
CA VAL A 15 28.14 -40.30 10.90
C VAL A 15 28.47 -39.45 9.66
N LEU A 16 27.65 -38.41 9.50
CA LEU A 16 27.54 -37.47 8.39
C LEU A 16 28.81 -36.66 8.11
N GLN A 17 29.09 -36.45 6.82
CA GLN A 17 29.57 -35.18 6.29
C GLN A 17 29.20 -35.07 4.80
N GLU A 18 28.25 -34.18 4.47
CA GLU A 18 27.84 -33.94 3.08
C GLU A 18 28.89 -33.11 2.33
N LEU A 19 29.33 -33.64 1.19
CA LEU A 19 30.08 -32.96 0.16
C LEU A 19 29.13 -32.12 -0.72
N PHE A 20 29.39 -30.82 -0.84
CA PHE A 20 28.92 -30.01 -1.95
C PHE A 20 29.88 -30.17 -3.14
N ILE A 21 29.39 -30.72 -4.23
CA ILE A 21 30.11 -30.82 -5.51
C ILE A 21 30.11 -29.42 -6.17
N ARG A 22 31.31 -28.87 -6.36
CA ARG A 22 31.61 -27.75 -7.28
C ARG A 22 32.00 -28.32 -8.65
N GLY A 23 31.38 -27.83 -9.71
CA GLY A 23 31.82 -27.96 -11.11
C GLY A 23 31.27 -26.75 -11.88
N VAL A 24 32.04 -25.68 -12.10
CA VAL A 24 32.98 -25.43 -13.22
C VAL A 24 32.25 -25.38 -14.57
N VAL A 25 31.97 -24.16 -15.03
CA VAL A 25 31.94 -23.78 -16.45
C VAL A 25 32.75 -22.50 -16.59
N SER A 26 33.58 -22.50 -17.64
CA SER A 26 34.83 -21.76 -17.82
C SER A 26 34.67 -20.26 -18.04
N ARG A 27 35.72 -19.54 -17.61
CA ARG A 27 35.94 -18.10 -17.77
C ARG A 27 37.02 -17.92 -18.83
N GLU A 28 36.66 -17.37 -19.99
CA GLU A 28 37.64 -16.86 -20.96
C GLU A 28 37.64 -15.33 -20.94
N TYR A 29 38.84 -14.79 -20.79
CA TYR A 29 39.21 -13.38 -20.85
C TYR A 29 39.36 -12.97 -22.32
N ILE A 30 38.77 -11.85 -22.73
CA ILE A 30 39.26 -11.06 -23.86
C ILE A 30 39.32 -9.59 -23.42
N GLU A 31 40.49 -9.00 -23.65
CA GLU A 31 40.88 -7.64 -23.27
C GLU A 31 40.19 -6.55 -24.09
N ALA A 32 39.94 -5.44 -23.37
CA ALA A 32 39.78 -4.05 -23.74
C ALA A 32 39.70 -3.64 -25.23
N THR A 33 38.66 -2.86 -25.53
CA THR A 33 38.84 -1.52 -26.11
C THR A 33 37.75 -0.58 -25.57
N THR A 34 38.22 0.49 -24.94
CA THR A 34 37.44 1.65 -24.50
C THR A 34 37.13 2.52 -25.70
N ASP A 35 35.85 2.73 -26.00
CA ASP A 35 35.42 3.96 -26.66
C ASP A 35 34.12 4.44 -26.01
N ALA A 36 34.20 5.68 -25.52
CA ALA A 36 33.19 6.36 -24.76
C ALA A 36 32.08 6.86 -25.70
N LEU A 37 30.85 6.39 -25.48
CA LEU A 37 29.65 7.07 -25.92
C LEU A 37 29.24 8.05 -24.82
N GLU A 38 29.77 9.26 -24.90
CA GLU A 38 29.34 10.41 -24.10
C GLU A 38 27.89 10.74 -24.44
N TRP A 39 26.98 10.42 -23.52
CA TRP A 39 25.66 11.03 -23.52
C TRP A 39 25.80 12.42 -22.89
N VAL A 40 25.89 13.43 -23.75
CA VAL A 40 25.90 14.85 -23.37
C VAL A 40 24.53 15.19 -22.78
N LEU A 41 24.41 15.07 -21.46
CA LEU A 41 23.36 15.73 -20.70
C LEU A 41 23.70 17.22 -20.63
N PRO A 42 22.76 18.15 -20.89
CA PRO A 42 23.01 19.55 -20.63
C PRO A 42 23.22 19.72 -19.12
N VAL A 43 24.45 20.09 -18.75
CA VAL A 43 24.78 20.60 -17.42
C VAL A 43 24.01 21.90 -17.27
N SER A 44 22.84 21.80 -16.64
CA SER A 44 22.16 22.96 -16.07
C SER A 44 23.10 23.54 -15.02
N GLU A 45 23.72 24.67 -15.33
CA GLU A 45 24.37 25.52 -14.34
C GLU A 45 23.42 25.69 -13.15
N LYS A 46 23.82 25.18 -11.98
CA LYS A 46 23.15 25.52 -10.73
C LYS A 46 23.25 27.03 -10.59
N LYS A 47 22.16 27.74 -10.86
CA LYS A 47 21.96 29.07 -10.29
C LYS A 47 22.12 28.91 -8.79
N ASN A 48 23.14 29.57 -8.26
CA ASN A 48 23.39 29.73 -6.85
C ASN A 48 22.28 30.65 -6.33
N ASP A 49 21.09 30.08 -6.13
CA ASP A 49 20.06 30.72 -5.32
C ASP A 49 20.59 30.71 -3.90
N GLY A 50 20.61 31.87 -3.24
CA GLY A 50 21.22 32.08 -1.93
C GLY A 50 20.43 31.40 -0.81
N THR A 51 20.23 30.09 -0.89
CA THR A 51 19.62 29.30 0.16
C THR A 51 20.64 29.13 1.27
N THR A 52 20.45 29.89 2.35
CA THR A 52 21.02 29.57 3.66
C THR A 52 20.80 28.08 3.94
N ASP A 53 21.86 27.36 4.34
CA ASP A 53 21.73 25.96 4.76
C ASP A 53 20.62 25.84 5.81
N PRO A 54 19.76 24.81 5.74
CA PRO A 54 18.69 24.64 6.70
C PRO A 54 19.27 24.55 8.10
N ALA A 55 18.66 25.26 9.05
CA ALA A 55 19.16 25.29 10.42
C ALA A 55 19.05 23.92 11.09
N CYS A 56 17.96 23.17 10.82
CA CYS A 56 17.81 21.80 11.28
C CYS A 56 17.22 20.89 10.19
N SER A 57 17.76 19.68 10.12
CA SER A 57 17.39 18.64 9.16
C SER A 57 17.03 17.33 9.88
N ILE A 58 15.87 16.77 9.54
CA ILE A 58 15.38 15.48 10.05
C ILE A 58 15.22 14.53 8.87
N SER A 59 16.13 13.56 8.74
CA SER A 59 16.09 12.55 7.69
C SER A 59 15.05 11.47 7.98
N LEU A 60 14.20 11.19 7.01
CA LEU A 60 13.22 10.10 7.09
C LEU A 60 13.88 8.72 7.24
N HIS A 61 15.09 8.53 6.72
CA HIS A 61 15.77 7.23 6.69
C HIS A 61 16.76 7.03 7.83
N ARG A 62 17.49 8.08 8.20
CA ARG A 62 18.53 8.01 9.23
C ARG A 62 17.97 8.28 10.63
N ASP A 63 17.11 9.29 10.75
CA ASP A 63 16.76 9.85 12.06
C ASP A 63 15.41 9.31 12.57
N LEU A 64 14.50 8.92 11.66
CA LEU A 64 13.18 8.40 12.03
C LEU A 64 13.15 6.87 12.05
N THR A 65 12.82 6.31 13.21
CA THR A 65 12.64 4.86 13.40
C THR A 65 11.16 4.45 13.43
N ILE A 66 10.85 3.17 13.69
CA ILE A 66 9.47 2.72 13.93
C ILE A 66 8.82 3.40 15.17
N MET A 67 9.64 3.94 16.07
CA MET A 67 9.21 4.65 17.28
C MET A 67 9.24 6.18 17.10
N GLN A 68 9.26 6.66 15.85
CA GLN A 68 9.22 8.09 15.55
C GLN A 68 7.94 8.75 16.10
N PRO A 69 8.02 10.00 16.57
CA PRO A 69 6.84 10.83 16.83
C PRO A 69 6.19 11.25 15.51
N LEU A 70 4.95 11.76 15.59
CA LEU A 70 4.42 12.56 14.48
C LEU A 70 5.12 13.92 14.47
N LEU A 71 5.34 14.46 13.27
CA LEU A 71 5.91 15.79 13.06
C LEU A 71 4.77 16.72 12.61
N LEU A 72 4.40 17.67 13.47
CA LEU A 72 3.19 18.48 13.32
C LEU A 72 3.51 19.97 13.43
N LYS A 73 2.76 20.81 12.72
CA LYS A 73 2.77 22.24 12.99
C LYS A 73 2.08 22.49 14.34
N PRO A 74 2.72 23.19 15.30
CA PRO A 74 2.18 23.39 16.64
C PRO A 74 0.74 23.88 16.67
N GLY A 75 -0.10 23.22 17.48
CA GLY A 75 -1.49 23.63 17.69
C GLY A 75 -2.44 23.41 16.49
N SER A 76 -1.99 22.74 15.44
CA SER A 76 -2.77 22.49 14.22
C SER A 76 -3.02 21.00 13.94
N SER A 77 -3.90 20.65 13.01
CA SER A 77 -3.99 19.27 12.51
C SER A 77 -3.17 19.03 11.24
N GLN A 78 -2.06 19.76 11.06
CA GLN A 78 -1.20 19.66 9.86
C GLN A 78 0.12 18.99 10.17
N PHE A 79 0.52 18.04 9.33
CA PHE A 79 1.87 17.48 9.34
C PHE A 79 2.89 18.48 8.80
N VAL A 80 4.13 18.36 9.26
CA VAL A 80 5.29 18.97 8.61
C VAL A 80 5.85 17.95 7.63
N TRP A 81 5.86 18.29 6.35
CA TRP A 81 6.30 17.41 5.26
C TRP A 81 7.80 17.62 4.95
N PRO A 82 8.48 16.63 4.35
CA PRO A 82 9.84 16.82 3.84
C PRO A 82 9.87 17.89 2.74
N ARG A 83 11.05 18.43 2.39
CA ARG A 83 11.17 19.26 1.18
C ARG A 83 10.73 18.47 -0.06
N LEU A 84 10.26 19.18 -1.08
CA LEU A 84 9.96 18.57 -2.38
C LEU A 84 11.23 17.89 -2.92
N ASN A 85 11.05 16.73 -3.56
CA ASN A 85 12.14 15.92 -4.10
C ASN A 85 13.24 15.53 -3.07
N SER A 86 12.88 15.46 -1.78
CA SER A 86 13.81 15.17 -0.69
C SER A 86 13.25 14.13 0.30
N THR A 87 14.16 13.50 1.04
CA THR A 87 13.86 12.58 2.16
C THR A 87 14.14 13.23 3.52
N THR A 88 14.15 14.56 3.55
CA THR A 88 14.52 15.35 4.74
C THR A 88 13.43 16.40 5.01
N VAL A 89 12.97 16.43 6.26
CA VAL A 89 12.20 17.54 6.82
C VAL A 89 13.19 18.61 7.26
N GLU A 90 12.96 19.84 6.82
CA GLU A 90 13.87 20.95 7.13
C GLU A 90 13.12 22.05 7.85
N LEU A 91 13.81 22.64 8.82
CA LEU A 91 13.29 23.67 9.69
C LEU A 91 14.22 24.89 9.64
N ASP A 92 13.60 26.06 9.54
CA ASP A 92 14.31 27.34 9.68
C ASP A 92 14.74 27.56 11.14
N TYR A 93 15.77 28.37 11.34
CA TYR A 93 16.20 28.73 12.70
C TYR A 93 15.05 29.38 13.47
N GLY A 94 14.78 28.92 14.69
CA GLY A 94 13.66 29.38 15.49
C GLY A 94 12.29 28.81 15.09
N GLN A 95 12.21 27.97 14.05
CA GLN A 95 10.94 27.35 13.65
C GLN A 95 10.50 26.32 14.70
N PRO A 96 9.25 26.41 15.22
CA PRO A 96 8.74 25.45 16.17
C PRO A 96 8.17 24.21 15.46
N LEU A 97 8.34 23.06 16.10
CA LEU A 97 7.84 21.76 15.65
C LEU A 97 7.16 21.04 16.83
N GLU A 98 5.95 20.54 16.60
CA GLU A 98 5.27 19.70 17.59
C GLU A 98 5.54 18.22 17.30
N LEU A 99 6.06 17.52 18.30
CA LEU A 99 6.30 16.09 18.30
C LEU A 99 5.20 15.41 19.10
N PHE A 100 4.57 14.37 18.54
CA PHE A 100 3.49 13.66 19.21
C PHE A 100 3.70 12.15 19.31
N CYS A 101 3.49 11.61 20.52
CA CYS A 101 3.50 10.19 20.84
C CYS A 101 2.22 9.79 21.60
N SER A 102 1.40 8.94 20.98
CA SER A 102 0.11 8.45 21.54
C SER A 102 0.20 7.86 22.98
N HIS A 103 1.35 7.28 23.34
CA HIS A 103 1.60 6.64 24.64
C HIS A 103 2.75 7.32 25.41
N GLY A 104 3.09 8.56 25.04
CA GLY A 104 4.21 9.31 25.60
C GLY A 104 5.58 8.93 25.03
N PHE A 105 6.59 9.69 25.45
CA PHE A 105 7.99 9.52 25.06
C PHE A 105 8.70 8.54 26.00
N ARG A 106 9.77 7.90 25.50
CA ARG A 106 10.60 6.99 26.29
C ARG A 106 11.29 7.72 27.44
N ASP A 107 11.56 6.99 28.52
CA ASP A 107 12.32 7.54 29.63
C ASP A 107 13.72 7.96 29.15
N GLY A 108 14.13 9.19 29.48
CA GLY A 108 15.37 9.80 29.00
C GLY A 108 15.22 10.62 27.71
N SER A 109 14.08 10.54 27.01
CA SER A 109 13.64 11.59 26.10
C SER A 109 13.16 12.79 26.91
N PRO A 110 13.24 14.03 26.39
CA PRO A 110 12.72 15.19 27.12
C PRO A 110 11.21 15.05 27.39
N VAL A 111 10.91 14.56 28.61
CA VAL A 111 9.63 14.29 29.30
C VAL A 111 8.86 13.00 28.91
N GLY A 112 8.72 12.10 29.90
CA GLY A 112 8.09 10.77 29.83
C GLY A 112 6.61 10.68 29.41
N LYS A 113 5.64 10.61 30.35
CA LYS A 113 4.21 10.34 30.03
C LYS A 113 3.50 11.42 29.18
N ALA A 114 4.14 12.56 28.92
CA ALA A 114 3.59 13.61 28.08
C ALA A 114 3.41 13.10 26.64
N LYS A 115 2.24 13.35 26.04
CA LYS A 115 1.96 12.88 24.66
C LYS A 115 2.45 13.85 23.58
N SER A 116 2.73 15.10 23.93
CA SER A 116 3.15 16.13 23.00
C SER A 116 4.33 16.92 23.58
N ALA A 117 5.24 17.33 22.70
CA ALA A 117 6.40 18.17 23.01
C ALA A 117 6.57 19.19 21.88
N ILE A 118 6.66 20.48 22.21
CA ILE A 118 6.99 21.52 21.23
C ILE A 118 8.48 21.81 21.35
N VAL A 119 9.20 21.60 20.26
CA VAL A 119 10.64 21.85 20.14
C VAL A 119 10.87 23.01 19.18
N THR A 120 12.03 23.66 19.27
CA THR A 120 12.41 24.79 18.39
C THR A 120 13.75 24.49 17.73
N CYS A 121 13.88 24.74 16.42
CA CYS A 121 15.17 24.56 15.77
C CYS A 121 16.20 25.61 16.25
N GLU A 122 17.34 25.16 16.78
CA GLU A 122 18.42 26.02 17.30
C GLU A 122 19.66 26.05 16.39
N GLY A 123 19.60 25.41 15.21
CA GLY A 123 20.73 25.28 14.29
C GLY A 123 21.54 24.01 14.49
N ASN A 124 22.35 23.63 13.50
CA ASN A 124 23.22 22.44 13.52
C ASN A 124 22.46 21.13 13.87
N ASP A 125 21.22 20.98 13.39
CA ASP A 125 20.35 19.82 13.66
C ASP A 125 19.95 19.63 15.14
N GLU A 126 20.13 20.67 15.97
CA GLU A 126 19.74 20.66 17.38
C GLU A 126 18.36 21.30 17.60
N LEU A 127 17.54 20.61 18.41
CA LEU A 127 16.19 21.00 18.73
C LEU A 127 16.12 21.41 20.21
N GLY A 128 15.90 22.70 20.44
CA GLY A 128 15.68 23.29 21.75
C GLY A 128 14.39 22.77 22.37
N TYR A 129 14.49 22.26 23.59
CA TYR A 129 13.35 21.84 24.40
C TYR A 129 13.62 22.07 25.88
N ALA A 130 12.70 22.78 26.54
CA ALA A 130 12.87 23.27 27.90
C ALA A 130 14.19 24.07 28.04
N ALA A 131 15.12 23.63 28.90
CA ALA A 131 16.42 24.28 29.12
C ALA A 131 17.59 23.57 28.40
N GLY A 132 17.30 22.59 27.54
CA GLY A 132 18.31 21.79 26.85
C GLY A 132 18.14 21.80 25.33
N SER A 133 19.15 21.28 24.66
CA SER A 133 19.21 21.15 23.20
C SER A 133 19.47 19.68 22.85
N TYR A 134 18.72 19.14 21.89
CA TYR A 134 18.72 17.71 21.59
C TYR A 134 18.51 17.43 20.11
N ASN A 135 19.19 16.40 19.60
CA ASN A 135 18.87 15.83 18.31
C ASN A 135 17.49 15.12 18.31
N ILE A 136 16.81 15.06 17.16
CA ILE A 136 15.51 14.39 16.99
C ILE A 136 15.50 12.92 17.47
N SER A 137 16.63 12.22 17.39
CA SER A 137 16.78 10.85 17.87
C SER A 137 16.56 10.69 19.38
N HIS A 138 16.63 11.79 20.14
CA HIS A 138 16.29 11.81 21.57
C HIS A 138 14.78 11.83 21.82
N PHE A 139 13.93 12.16 20.83
CA PHE A 139 12.47 12.23 21.00
C PHE A 139 11.81 10.96 20.48
N THR A 140 11.98 9.85 21.18
CA THR A 140 11.42 8.55 20.75
C THR A 140 10.15 8.20 21.52
N CYS A 141 9.15 7.67 20.82
CA CYS A 141 7.93 7.19 21.46
C CYS A 141 8.15 5.88 22.20
N GLN A 142 7.39 5.67 23.28
CA GLN A 142 7.39 4.39 24.01
C GLN A 142 6.94 3.22 23.12
N ARG A 143 5.96 3.50 22.25
CA ARG A 143 5.36 2.57 21.29
C ARG A 143 5.18 3.29 19.95
N PRO A 144 5.08 2.57 18.81
CA PRO A 144 4.72 3.19 17.55
C PRO A 144 3.42 3.97 17.72
N VAL A 145 3.35 5.18 17.16
CA VAL A 145 2.18 6.05 17.32
C VAL A 145 0.91 5.30 16.90
N TYR A 146 -0.06 5.24 17.81
CA TYR A 146 -1.30 4.53 17.61
C TYR A 146 -2.22 5.31 16.68
N HIS A 147 -2.66 4.66 15.61
CA HIS A 147 -3.64 5.17 14.66
C HIS A 147 -5.02 4.61 14.97
N VAL A 148 -6.05 5.41 14.71
CA VAL A 148 -7.46 5.13 15.05
C VAL A 148 -8.29 5.13 13.76
N ALA A 149 -9.35 4.31 13.76
CA ALA A 149 -10.41 4.35 12.76
C ALA A 149 -11.72 4.73 13.46
N GLU A 150 -12.34 5.83 13.03
CA GLU A 150 -13.51 6.42 13.69
C GLU A 150 -14.66 6.57 12.68
N ARG A 151 -15.85 6.11 13.07
CA ARG A 151 -17.08 6.38 12.32
C ARG A 151 -17.40 7.86 12.46
N THR A 152 -17.53 8.58 11.35
CA THR A 152 -17.76 10.04 11.39
C THR A 152 -19.21 10.41 11.70
N GLY A 153 -20.11 9.42 11.67
CA GLY A 153 -21.57 9.64 11.65
C GLY A 153 -22.11 10.02 10.26
N GLY A 154 -21.22 10.28 9.30
CA GLY A 154 -21.56 10.53 7.91
C GLY A 154 -21.83 9.26 7.10
N ARG A 155 -22.47 9.46 5.96
CA ARG A 155 -22.73 8.44 4.95
C ARG A 155 -21.95 8.73 3.68
N CYS A 156 -21.75 7.69 2.89
CA CYS A 156 -21.16 7.75 1.55
C CYS A 156 -21.97 6.84 0.63
N TYR A 157 -21.42 6.50 -0.55
CA TYR A 157 -22.08 5.68 -1.56
C TYR A 157 -22.90 4.49 -0.99
N GLY A 158 -24.14 4.36 -1.46
CA GLY A 158 -25.03 3.27 -1.07
C GLY A 158 -25.44 3.26 0.41
N ASP A 159 -25.54 4.43 1.05
CA ASP A 159 -25.78 4.60 2.50
C ASP A 159 -24.74 3.87 3.37
N SER A 160 -23.54 3.67 2.82
CA SER A 160 -22.42 3.07 3.54
C SER A 160 -21.87 4.03 4.60
N THR A 161 -21.13 3.48 5.55
CA THR A 161 -20.58 4.26 6.66
C THR A 161 -19.29 4.95 6.24
N LEU A 162 -19.22 6.26 6.44
CA LEU A 162 -17.99 7.02 6.26
C LEU A 162 -17.12 6.89 7.52
N ILE A 163 -15.88 6.47 7.33
CA ILE A 163 -14.93 6.22 8.40
C ILE A 163 -13.66 7.02 8.11
N ARG A 164 -13.17 7.78 9.10
CA ARG A 164 -11.87 8.46 9.01
C ARG A 164 -10.79 7.64 9.70
N ILE A 165 -9.61 7.61 9.10
CA ILE A 165 -8.42 6.95 9.66
C ILE A 165 -7.32 7.99 9.83
N GLY A 166 -6.67 7.97 11.00
CA GLY A 166 -5.70 8.98 11.36
C GLY A 166 -5.19 8.83 12.78
N PHE A 167 -4.82 9.95 13.39
CA PHE A 167 -4.28 10.01 14.75
C PHE A 167 -5.14 10.92 15.61
N GLU A 168 -5.53 10.44 16.78
CA GLU A 168 -6.20 11.23 17.81
C GLU A 168 -5.14 11.86 18.73
N LEU A 169 -4.98 13.18 18.64
CA LEU A 169 -3.98 13.93 19.40
C LEU A 169 -4.55 14.35 20.76
N ALA A 170 -5.82 14.74 20.76
CA ALA A 170 -6.65 15.10 21.91
C ALA A 170 -8.14 14.81 21.55
N PRO A 171 -9.07 14.81 22.52
CA PRO A 171 -10.48 14.50 22.25
C PRO A 171 -11.15 15.34 21.14
N ASP A 172 -10.67 16.57 20.92
CA ASP A 172 -11.15 17.53 19.93
C ASP A 172 -10.15 17.78 18.78
N ARG A 173 -9.00 17.08 18.76
CA ARG A 173 -7.95 17.27 17.76
C ARG A 173 -7.58 15.94 17.10
N PHE A 174 -8.12 15.73 15.91
CA PHE A 174 -7.85 14.58 15.06
C PHE A 174 -7.04 15.00 13.83
N VAL A 175 -6.03 14.22 13.47
CA VAL A 175 -5.26 14.39 12.22
C VAL A 175 -5.59 13.24 11.29
N GLN A 176 -6.39 13.55 10.26
CA GLN A 176 -6.85 12.58 9.27
C GLN A 176 -5.76 12.28 8.23
N LEU A 177 -5.62 11.00 7.88
CA LEU A 177 -4.78 10.54 6.78
C LEU A 177 -5.61 10.17 5.55
N TYR A 178 -6.71 9.46 5.75
CA TYR A 178 -7.59 9.03 4.67
C TYR A 178 -8.97 8.64 5.21
N GLU A 179 -9.94 8.54 4.32
CA GLU A 179 -11.30 8.11 4.60
C GLU A 179 -11.61 6.80 3.89
N VAL A 180 -12.57 6.05 4.44
CA VAL A 180 -13.06 4.79 3.91
C VAL A 180 -14.57 4.86 3.80
N CYS A 181 -15.10 4.54 2.62
CA CYS A 181 -16.53 4.30 2.44
C CYS A 181 -16.82 2.80 2.62
N PHE A 182 -17.30 2.42 3.80
CA PHE A 182 -17.39 1.03 4.23
C PHE A 182 -18.83 0.53 4.36
N ASN A 183 -19.13 -0.56 3.67
CA ASN A 183 -20.40 -1.26 3.75
C ASN A 183 -20.40 -2.25 4.93
N GLU A 184 -21.06 -1.91 6.04
CA GLU A 184 -21.09 -2.73 7.26
C GLU A 184 -22.00 -3.97 7.18
N LEU A 185 -22.78 -4.11 6.10
CA LEU A 185 -23.62 -5.29 5.85
C LEU A 185 -22.80 -6.37 5.13
N GLN A 186 -22.20 -6.01 4.00
CA GLN A 186 -21.40 -6.91 3.18
C GLN A 186 -19.90 -6.91 3.53
N LEU A 187 -19.46 -6.07 4.48
CA LEU A 187 -18.11 -6.04 5.04
C LEU A 187 -17.00 -5.79 4.00
N HIS A 188 -17.24 -4.86 3.08
CA HIS A 188 -16.25 -4.42 2.10
C HIS A 188 -16.26 -2.89 1.97
N SER A 189 -15.19 -2.36 1.39
CA SER A 189 -15.06 -0.93 1.10
C SER A 189 -15.36 -0.66 -0.36
N HIS A 190 -16.23 0.31 -0.63
CA HIS A 190 -16.47 0.81 -1.98
C HIS A 190 -15.24 1.54 -2.50
N TYR A 191 -14.68 2.40 -1.66
CA TYR A 191 -13.44 3.13 -1.91
C TYR A 191 -12.78 3.62 -0.62
N VAL A 192 -11.54 4.05 -0.76
CA VAL A 192 -10.86 4.94 0.16
C VAL A 192 -10.50 6.24 -0.55
N LYS A 193 -10.58 7.35 0.16
CA LYS A 193 -10.24 8.70 -0.33
C LYS A 193 -9.05 9.25 0.43
N TYR A 194 -8.04 9.70 -0.28
CA TYR A 194 -6.80 10.24 0.30
C TYR A 194 -6.10 11.18 -0.67
N ASN A 195 -5.07 11.87 -0.18
CA ASN A 195 -4.29 12.79 -1.00
C ASN A 195 -2.92 12.22 -1.32
N LEU A 196 -2.49 12.44 -2.55
CA LEU A 196 -1.11 12.26 -2.99
C LEU A 196 -0.50 13.62 -3.29
N SER A 197 0.81 13.73 -3.08
CA SER A 197 1.62 14.93 -3.25
C SER A 197 2.99 14.54 -3.81
N PRO A 198 3.82 15.51 -4.22
CA PRO A 198 5.15 15.19 -4.78
C PRO A 198 6.07 14.53 -3.74
N HIS A 199 5.81 14.75 -2.44
CA HIS A 199 6.55 14.15 -1.34
C HIS A 199 6.45 12.60 -1.32
N ASN A 200 5.38 12.03 -1.89
CA ASN A 200 5.10 10.59 -1.78
C ASN A 200 6.12 9.71 -2.54
N GLY A 201 6.79 10.22 -3.59
CA GLY A 201 7.88 9.52 -4.28
C GLY A 201 9.10 9.26 -3.37
N HIS A 202 9.28 10.11 -2.35
CA HIS A 202 10.39 10.07 -1.39
C HIS A 202 9.96 9.58 0.01
N HIS A 203 8.93 8.74 0.07
CA HIS A 203 8.47 8.14 1.32
C HIS A 203 9.56 7.32 2.04
N GLN A 204 9.40 7.18 3.36
CA GLN A 204 10.28 6.39 4.21
C GLN A 204 10.37 4.92 3.73
N ARG A 205 11.58 4.42 3.53
CA ARG A 205 11.84 3.04 3.08
C ARG A 205 12.05 2.11 4.27
N ALA A 206 12.00 0.79 4.01
CA ALA A 206 12.26 -0.27 4.98
C ALA A 206 11.40 -0.26 6.28
N VAL A 207 10.26 0.45 6.30
CA VAL A 207 9.36 0.44 7.46
C VAL A 207 8.72 -0.93 7.63
N LYS A 208 8.92 -1.55 8.80
CA LYS A 208 8.38 -2.87 9.16
C LYS A 208 6.85 -2.89 9.10
N ARG A 209 6.31 -3.83 8.32
CA ARG A 209 4.86 -4.06 8.16
C ARG A 209 4.25 -4.57 9.48
N PRO A 210 3.21 -3.93 10.04
CA PRO A 210 2.45 -4.47 11.16
C PRO A 210 1.48 -5.57 10.70
N SER A 211 0.87 -6.25 11.67
CA SER A 211 -0.33 -7.06 11.42
C SER A 211 -1.52 -6.15 11.07
N PHE A 212 -2.44 -6.67 10.26
CA PHE A 212 -3.67 -5.93 9.94
C PHE A 212 -4.63 -5.85 11.13
N LEU A 213 -5.28 -4.70 11.29
CA LEU A 213 -6.27 -4.43 12.32
C LEU A 213 -7.69 -4.58 11.77
N GLN A 214 -8.54 -5.39 12.43
CA GLN A 214 -9.96 -5.47 12.09
C GLN A 214 -10.82 -4.45 12.85
N GLY A 215 -10.43 -4.07 14.06
CA GLY A 215 -11.25 -3.24 14.95
C GLY A 215 -12.65 -3.81 15.18
N GLY A 216 -13.60 -2.93 15.48
CA GLY A 216 -15.03 -3.25 15.67
C GLY A 216 -15.85 -3.20 14.38
N PHE A 217 -15.25 -3.49 13.22
CA PHE A 217 -15.89 -3.32 11.90
C PHE A 217 -16.31 -4.62 11.22
N TYR A 218 -15.82 -5.77 11.73
CA TYR A 218 -16.07 -7.09 11.14
C TYR A 218 -16.86 -8.03 12.06
N ARG A 219 -17.58 -7.47 13.05
CA ARG A 219 -18.39 -8.23 14.01
C ARG A 219 -17.59 -9.36 14.67
N ASP A 220 -18.09 -10.58 14.61
CA ASP A 220 -17.50 -11.82 15.14
C ASP A 220 -16.56 -12.53 14.16
N LEU A 221 -16.39 -12.01 12.94
CA LEU A 221 -15.52 -12.63 11.95
C LEU A 221 -14.04 -12.55 12.34
N LYS A 222 -13.37 -13.69 12.16
CA LYS A 222 -11.91 -13.81 12.29
C LYS A 222 -11.26 -13.53 10.95
N MET A 223 -11.10 -12.26 10.60
CA MET A 223 -10.63 -11.83 9.27
C MET A 223 -9.29 -12.45 8.85
N ASN A 224 -8.33 -12.57 9.78
CA ASN A 224 -7.06 -13.23 9.49
C ASN A 224 -7.23 -14.70 9.06
N SER A 225 -8.23 -15.40 9.60
CA SER A 225 -8.52 -16.79 9.24
C SER A 225 -9.16 -16.90 7.86
N ILE A 226 -10.10 -16.00 7.54
CA ILE A 226 -10.83 -16.00 6.26
C ILE A 226 -9.87 -15.88 5.06
N TYR A 227 -8.81 -15.08 5.19
CA TYR A 227 -7.78 -14.93 4.14
C TYR A 227 -6.80 -16.11 4.05
N THR A 228 -6.89 -17.15 4.88
CA THR A 228 -6.02 -18.33 4.72
C THR A 228 -6.43 -19.14 3.49
N PHE A 229 -5.47 -19.72 2.77
CA PHE A 229 -5.75 -20.56 1.59
C PHE A 229 -6.77 -21.67 1.90
N VAL A 230 -6.64 -22.31 3.07
CA VAL A 230 -7.56 -23.37 3.52
C VAL A 230 -9.01 -22.85 3.63
N LYS A 231 -9.22 -21.66 4.19
CA LYS A 231 -10.57 -21.07 4.29
C LYS A 231 -11.09 -20.62 2.94
N GLN A 232 -10.26 -19.98 2.12
CA GLN A 232 -10.63 -19.61 0.75
C GLN A 232 -11.09 -20.83 -0.06
N HIS A 233 -10.30 -21.91 -0.02
CA HIS A 233 -10.60 -23.16 -0.71
C HIS A 233 -11.91 -23.77 -0.25
N ALA A 234 -12.12 -23.88 1.07
CA ALA A 234 -13.38 -24.40 1.62
C ALA A 234 -14.60 -23.54 1.25
N THR A 235 -14.46 -22.22 1.21
CA THR A 235 -15.53 -21.30 0.81
C THR A 235 -15.83 -21.42 -0.68
N VAL A 236 -14.81 -21.39 -1.55
CA VAL A 236 -14.99 -21.56 -3.01
C VAL A 236 -15.56 -22.93 -3.35
N GLN A 237 -15.13 -24.00 -2.65
CA GLN A 237 -15.73 -25.32 -2.79
C GLN A 237 -17.22 -25.31 -2.46
N ARG A 238 -17.64 -24.58 -1.42
CA ARG A 238 -19.06 -24.48 -1.04
C ARG A 238 -19.88 -23.75 -2.11
N ILE A 239 -19.33 -22.68 -2.67
CA ILE A 239 -19.99 -21.87 -3.71
C ILE A 239 -20.08 -22.65 -5.03
N LEU A 240 -18.97 -23.25 -5.48
CA LEU A 240 -18.91 -23.97 -6.76
C LEU A 240 -19.40 -25.43 -6.67
N GLY A 241 -19.74 -25.91 -5.47
CA GLY A 241 -20.35 -27.22 -5.21
C GLY A 241 -19.39 -28.41 -5.09
N THR A 242 -18.14 -28.33 -5.58
CA THR A 242 -17.19 -29.46 -5.51
C THR A 242 -15.75 -29.03 -5.22
N LYS A 243 -14.98 -29.94 -4.61
CA LYS A 243 -13.54 -29.76 -4.37
C LYS A 243 -12.75 -29.61 -5.67
N ALA A 244 -13.08 -30.40 -6.69
CA ALA A 244 -12.37 -30.38 -7.98
C ALA A 244 -12.48 -29.00 -8.67
N ARG A 245 -13.63 -28.32 -8.55
CA ARG A 245 -13.80 -26.95 -9.08
C ARG A 245 -12.98 -25.93 -8.30
N ALA A 246 -12.93 -26.03 -6.98
CA ALA A 246 -12.07 -25.17 -6.17
C ALA A 246 -10.57 -25.39 -6.50
N ASP A 247 -10.15 -26.64 -6.71
CA ASP A 247 -8.77 -26.99 -7.11
C ASP A 247 -8.42 -26.46 -8.51
N ALA A 248 -9.40 -26.27 -9.40
CA ALA A 248 -9.18 -25.75 -10.74
C ALA A 248 -8.87 -24.23 -10.75
N VAL A 249 -9.36 -23.49 -9.76
CA VAL A 249 -9.21 -22.02 -9.68
C VAL A 249 -8.24 -21.56 -8.59
N LEU A 250 -7.98 -22.38 -7.56
CA LEU A 250 -7.04 -22.05 -6.48
C LEU A 250 -5.80 -22.94 -6.50
N ASP A 251 -4.63 -22.30 -6.51
CA ASP A 251 -3.32 -22.96 -6.41
C ASP A 251 -2.33 -22.03 -5.70
N SER A 252 -2.04 -22.34 -4.43
CA SER A 252 -1.11 -21.55 -3.62
C SER A 252 0.31 -21.53 -4.18
N LYS A 253 0.75 -22.60 -4.87
CA LYS A 253 2.11 -22.70 -5.43
C LYS A 253 2.26 -21.84 -6.68
N ARG A 254 1.18 -21.64 -7.43
CA ARG A 254 1.14 -20.78 -8.62
C ARG A 254 0.73 -19.33 -8.33
N GLY A 255 0.51 -18.97 -7.06
CA GLY A 255 0.04 -17.64 -6.68
C GLY A 255 -1.42 -17.38 -7.01
N LEU A 256 -2.22 -18.42 -7.23
CA LEU A 256 -3.67 -18.36 -7.44
C LEU A 256 -4.38 -18.47 -6.09
N PHE A 257 -4.35 -17.38 -5.35
CA PHE A 257 -5.10 -17.21 -4.10
C PHE A 257 -5.34 -15.72 -3.86
N LEU A 258 -6.28 -15.42 -2.96
CA LEU A 258 -6.66 -14.04 -2.66
C LEU A 258 -5.82 -13.50 -1.51
N SER A 259 -5.22 -12.36 -1.77
CA SER A 259 -4.43 -11.60 -0.82
C SER A 259 -5.23 -10.42 -0.27
N ARG A 260 -4.69 -9.79 0.77
CA ARG A 260 -5.19 -8.52 1.30
C ARG A 260 -4.63 -7.39 0.44
N GLY A 261 -5.28 -7.11 -0.68
CA GLY A 261 -4.91 -6.03 -1.59
C GLY A 261 -5.25 -4.68 -0.98
N HIS A 262 -4.25 -3.82 -0.76
CA HIS A 262 -4.49 -2.48 -0.20
C HIS A 262 -5.24 -1.61 -1.20
N LEU A 263 -6.10 -0.73 -0.70
CA LEU A 263 -6.71 0.34 -1.48
C LEU A 263 -5.82 1.60 -1.42
N ALA A 264 -5.55 2.12 -0.23
CA ALA A 264 -4.46 3.08 -0.02
C ALA A 264 -3.18 2.29 0.29
N ALA A 265 -2.28 2.21 -0.69
CA ALA A 265 -1.05 1.43 -0.57
C ALA A 265 -0.17 1.92 0.59
N LYS A 266 0.56 0.99 1.23
CA LYS A 266 1.55 1.36 2.27
C LYS A 266 2.52 2.43 1.76
N SER A 267 3.01 2.29 0.52
CA SER A 267 4.00 3.21 -0.06
C SER A 267 3.41 4.54 -0.51
N ASP A 268 2.08 4.69 -0.49
CA ASP A 268 1.41 5.97 -0.74
C ASP A 268 1.47 6.91 0.48
N PHE A 269 2.10 6.49 1.59
CA PHE A 269 2.27 7.30 2.79
C PHE A 269 3.74 7.61 3.08
N ILE A 270 4.03 8.87 3.41
CA ILE A 270 5.40 9.41 3.52
C ILE A 270 6.12 8.89 4.78
N PHE A 271 5.56 9.13 5.97
CA PHE A 271 6.18 8.75 7.24
C PHE A 271 5.84 7.31 7.64
N GLY A 272 6.75 6.65 8.35
CA GLY A 272 6.55 5.27 8.81
C GLY A 272 5.35 5.08 9.72
N SER A 273 4.98 6.09 10.52
CA SER A 273 3.72 6.10 11.27
C SER A 273 2.48 6.06 10.36
N HIS A 274 2.50 6.82 9.25
CA HIS A 274 1.41 6.88 8.28
C HIS A 274 1.30 5.56 7.50
N GLN A 275 2.44 4.99 7.10
CA GLN A 275 2.51 3.68 6.44
C GLN A 275 1.94 2.55 7.30
N ARG A 276 2.04 2.65 8.63
CA ARG A 276 1.45 1.67 9.55
C ARG A 276 -0.06 1.83 9.64
N ALA A 277 -0.56 3.07 9.55
CA ALA A 277 -1.99 3.35 9.54
C ALA A 277 -2.71 2.75 8.33
N SER A 278 -2.02 2.44 7.22
CA SER A 278 -2.66 1.78 6.05
C SER A 278 -3.11 0.33 6.32
N PHE A 279 -2.73 -0.28 7.45
CA PHE A 279 -2.98 -1.70 7.75
C PHE A 279 -4.33 -1.97 8.44
N TRP A 280 -5.32 -1.12 8.25
CA TRP A 280 -6.71 -1.45 8.59
C TRP A 280 -7.30 -2.39 7.55
N LEU A 281 -8.07 -3.40 7.98
CA LEU A 281 -8.71 -4.34 7.04
C LEU A 281 -9.76 -3.66 6.16
N MET A 282 -10.34 -2.54 6.59
CA MET A 282 -11.23 -1.75 5.74
C MET A 282 -10.46 -1.02 4.63
N ASN A 283 -9.14 -0.93 4.71
CA ASN A 283 -8.29 -0.44 3.62
C ASN A 283 -7.81 -1.59 2.71
N VAL A 284 -8.47 -2.75 2.73
CA VAL A 284 -8.15 -3.84 1.81
C VAL A 284 -9.40 -4.45 1.19
N ALA A 285 -9.21 -5.07 0.03
CA ALA A 285 -10.19 -5.96 -0.58
C ALA A 285 -9.52 -7.28 -1.04
N PRO A 286 -10.29 -8.37 -1.23
CA PRO A 286 -9.76 -9.62 -1.77
C PRO A 286 -9.20 -9.43 -3.18
N GLN A 287 -7.88 -9.56 -3.32
CA GLN A 287 -7.21 -9.33 -4.59
C GLN A 287 -6.38 -10.56 -4.96
N TRP A 288 -6.53 -11.08 -6.18
CA TRP A 288 -5.70 -12.18 -6.65
C TRP A 288 -4.21 -11.83 -6.53
N GLN A 289 -3.44 -12.72 -5.90
CA GLN A 289 -2.07 -12.42 -5.50
C GLN A 289 -1.18 -12.02 -6.69
N ARG A 290 -1.36 -12.65 -7.86
CA ARG A 290 -0.61 -12.27 -9.07
C ARG A 290 -0.95 -10.86 -9.54
N PHE A 291 -2.23 -10.51 -9.59
CA PHE A 291 -2.67 -9.15 -9.92
C PHE A 291 -2.11 -8.12 -8.94
N ASN A 292 -2.27 -8.36 -7.63
CA ASN A 292 -1.75 -7.50 -6.56
C ASN A 292 -0.23 -7.27 -6.69
N ALA A 293 0.54 -8.33 -6.88
CA ALA A 293 2.00 -8.27 -6.88
C ALA A 293 2.64 -7.90 -8.23
N LEU A 294 1.85 -7.72 -9.29
CA LEU A 294 2.36 -7.43 -10.64
C LEU A 294 1.75 -6.14 -11.18
N ASN A 295 0.74 -6.19 -12.06
CA ASN A 295 0.27 -4.97 -12.72
C ASN A 295 -0.29 -3.94 -11.74
N TRP A 296 -0.96 -4.36 -10.65
CA TRP A 296 -1.42 -3.41 -9.64
C TRP A 296 -0.27 -2.68 -8.95
N GLN A 297 0.77 -3.41 -8.52
CA GLN A 297 1.96 -2.81 -7.94
C GLN A 297 2.66 -1.84 -8.91
N ARG A 298 2.69 -2.17 -10.21
CA ARG A 298 3.26 -1.29 -11.24
C ARG A 298 2.48 0.01 -11.35
N ILE A 299 1.15 -0.06 -11.37
CA ILE A 299 0.28 1.13 -11.34
C ILE A 299 0.59 1.97 -10.09
N GLU A 300 0.58 1.36 -8.90
CA GLU A 300 0.85 2.08 -7.66
C GLU A 300 2.24 2.74 -7.62
N THR A 301 3.23 2.14 -8.27
CA THR A 301 4.59 2.67 -8.35
C THR A 301 4.66 3.82 -9.35
N ALA A 302 4.18 3.60 -10.58
CA ALA A 302 4.19 4.59 -11.65
C ALA A 302 3.43 5.86 -11.27
N VAL A 303 2.28 5.74 -10.58
CA VAL A 303 1.53 6.91 -10.10
C VAL A 303 2.38 7.77 -9.17
N LYS A 304 3.15 7.16 -8.25
CA LYS A 304 4.02 7.93 -7.35
C LYS A 304 5.17 8.60 -8.09
N GLU A 305 5.73 7.95 -9.10
CA GLU A 305 6.80 8.51 -9.92
C GLU A 305 6.27 9.69 -10.76
N TYR A 306 5.09 9.54 -11.37
CA TYR A 306 4.44 10.56 -12.18
C TYR A 306 4.09 11.82 -11.36
N ILE A 307 3.48 11.68 -10.18
CA ILE A 307 3.12 12.86 -9.35
C ILE A 307 4.36 13.60 -8.85
N THR A 308 5.46 12.89 -8.57
CA THR A 308 6.70 13.50 -8.09
C THR A 308 7.42 14.19 -9.25
N ALA A 309 7.45 13.60 -10.44
CA ALA A 309 8.07 14.20 -11.62
C ALA A 309 7.36 15.46 -12.11
N ASN A 310 6.05 15.60 -11.83
CA ASN A 310 5.21 16.69 -12.32
C ASN A 310 4.73 17.64 -11.21
N ASP A 311 5.27 17.53 -9.99
CA ASP A 311 4.90 18.34 -8.83
C ASP A 311 3.37 18.42 -8.54
N LEU A 312 2.67 17.29 -8.72
CA LEU A 312 1.22 17.21 -8.63
C LEU A 312 0.70 16.96 -7.21
N TRP A 313 -0.42 17.61 -6.90
CA TRP A 313 -1.22 17.40 -5.70
C TRP A 313 -2.58 16.85 -6.10
N LEU A 314 -2.83 15.57 -5.80
CA LEU A 314 -3.98 14.85 -6.31
C LEU A 314 -4.90 14.37 -5.19
N THR A 315 -6.20 14.53 -5.39
CA THR A 315 -7.23 13.75 -4.69
C THR A 315 -7.28 12.37 -5.33
N VAL A 316 -7.24 11.32 -4.52
CA VAL A 316 -7.21 9.94 -4.98
C VAL A 316 -8.36 9.15 -4.38
N TYR A 317 -9.06 8.43 -5.26
CA TYR A 317 -10.01 7.39 -4.86
C TYR A 317 -9.48 6.04 -5.32
N THR A 318 -9.19 5.14 -4.40
CA THR A 318 -8.91 3.74 -4.75
C THR A 318 -10.06 2.88 -4.23
N GLY A 319 -10.63 2.05 -5.09
CA GLY A 319 -11.81 1.27 -4.71
C GLY A 319 -11.99 0.01 -5.53
N THR A 320 -13.16 -0.58 -5.35
CA THR A 320 -13.53 -1.83 -6.00
C THR A 320 -14.91 -1.74 -6.64
N TYR A 321 -15.16 -2.49 -7.70
CA TYR A 321 -16.44 -2.50 -8.39
C TYR A 321 -16.84 -3.90 -8.86
N GLY A 322 -18.14 -4.20 -8.77
CA GLY A 322 -18.74 -5.49 -9.10
C GLY A 322 -18.33 -6.63 -8.18
N VAL A 323 -18.93 -7.81 -8.36
CA VAL A 323 -18.54 -9.06 -7.67
C VAL A 323 -18.09 -10.07 -8.72
N LEU A 324 -16.90 -10.65 -8.55
CA LEU A 324 -16.35 -11.68 -9.41
C LEU A 324 -17.30 -12.88 -9.47
N GLU A 325 -17.53 -13.37 -10.68
CA GLU A 325 -18.28 -14.59 -10.93
C GLU A 325 -17.35 -15.66 -11.48
N LEU A 326 -17.53 -16.90 -11.03
CA LEU A 326 -16.89 -18.08 -11.61
C LEU A 326 -17.99 -19.10 -11.92
N LEU A 327 -17.82 -19.84 -13.01
CA LEU A 327 -18.79 -20.87 -13.38
C LEU A 327 -18.75 -22.00 -12.36
N ASP A 328 -19.93 -22.50 -11.98
CA ASP A 328 -20.03 -23.76 -11.26
C ASP A 328 -19.71 -24.93 -12.21
N GLY A 329 -20.59 -25.88 -12.39
CA GLY A 329 -20.42 -26.81 -13.52
C GLY A 329 -21.71 -27.51 -13.86
N ASN A 330 -22.82 -26.85 -13.59
CA ASN A 330 -23.86 -26.72 -14.60
C ASN A 330 -23.45 -25.67 -15.66
N GLY A 331 -22.42 -24.86 -15.38
CA GLY A 331 -21.98 -23.77 -16.23
C GLY A 331 -22.64 -22.44 -15.84
N ASP A 332 -23.29 -22.39 -14.68
CA ASP A 332 -23.97 -21.19 -14.20
C ASP A 332 -22.96 -20.28 -13.47
N PRO A 333 -22.98 -18.96 -13.73
CA PRO A 333 -22.11 -18.02 -13.04
C PRO A 333 -22.49 -17.88 -11.57
N GLN A 334 -21.50 -18.05 -10.68
CA GLN A 334 -21.66 -17.90 -9.24
C GLN A 334 -20.80 -16.75 -8.72
N GLN A 335 -21.42 -15.82 -7.98
CA GLN A 335 -20.70 -14.75 -7.30
C GLN A 335 -19.83 -15.30 -6.17
N ILE A 336 -18.59 -14.81 -6.10
CA ILE A 336 -17.60 -15.34 -5.16
C ILE A 336 -17.36 -14.39 -3.99
N PHE A 337 -17.36 -14.96 -2.79
CA PHE A 337 -17.19 -14.29 -1.51
C PHE A 337 -16.14 -15.00 -0.67
N LEU A 338 -15.47 -14.27 0.23
CA LEU A 338 -14.59 -14.90 1.21
C LEU A 338 -15.35 -15.51 2.41
N ASP A 339 -16.56 -15.00 2.69
CA ASP A 339 -17.43 -15.52 3.73
C ASP A 339 -18.83 -15.80 3.16
N TYR A 340 -19.18 -17.08 3.00
CA TYR A 340 -20.42 -17.51 2.35
C TYR A 340 -21.18 -18.55 3.18
N ASP A 341 -22.47 -18.27 3.37
CA ASP A 341 -23.46 -19.13 4.01
C ASP A 341 -24.80 -18.98 3.28
N ALA A 342 -25.27 -20.06 2.63
CA ALA A 342 -26.51 -20.05 1.85
C ALA A 342 -27.76 -19.83 2.71
N ALA A 343 -27.70 -20.05 4.03
CA ALA A 343 -28.83 -19.85 4.93
C ALA A 343 -28.93 -18.41 5.47
N ARG A 344 -27.96 -17.55 5.14
CA ARG A 344 -27.89 -16.15 5.61
C ARG A 344 -28.46 -15.20 4.56
N ASP A 345 -28.98 -14.06 5.01
CA ASP A 345 -29.39 -12.94 4.15
C ASP A 345 -28.56 -11.67 4.46
N PRO A 346 -27.71 -11.16 3.52
CA PRO A 346 -27.35 -11.81 2.26
C PRO A 346 -26.42 -13.02 2.48
N PRO A 347 -26.40 -13.99 1.53
CA PRO A 347 -25.64 -15.23 1.70
C PRO A 347 -24.13 -14.99 1.68
N GLY A 348 -23.66 -13.95 0.97
CA GLY A 348 -22.26 -13.58 0.87
C GLY A 348 -21.89 -12.32 1.68
N ARG A 349 -20.74 -12.36 2.35
CA ARG A 349 -20.02 -11.20 2.89
C ARG A 349 -18.58 -11.23 2.37
N ILE A 350 -17.96 -10.06 2.30
CA ILE A 350 -16.60 -9.84 1.77
C ILE A 350 -16.53 -10.34 0.32
N PRO A 351 -17.26 -9.69 -0.61
CA PRO A 351 -17.20 -10.01 -2.03
C PRO A 351 -15.78 -9.94 -2.57
N ILE A 352 -15.45 -10.84 -3.49
CA ILE A 352 -14.27 -10.67 -4.34
C ILE A 352 -14.68 -9.73 -5.47
N PRO A 353 -14.05 -8.56 -5.64
CA PRO A 353 -14.49 -7.61 -6.64
C PRO A 353 -14.12 -8.03 -8.06
N LYS A 354 -14.90 -7.58 -9.07
CA LYS A 354 -14.53 -7.73 -10.50
C LYS A 354 -13.34 -6.83 -10.84
N LEU A 355 -13.41 -5.57 -10.40
CA LEU A 355 -12.44 -4.53 -10.71
C LEU A 355 -11.86 -3.91 -9.44
N PHE A 356 -10.58 -3.55 -9.52
CA PHE A 356 -9.99 -2.51 -8.69
C PHE A 356 -9.79 -1.27 -9.56
N TYR A 357 -9.95 -0.10 -8.97
CA TYR A 357 -9.70 1.15 -9.67
C TYR A 357 -8.92 2.13 -8.79
N LYS A 358 -8.16 3.01 -9.43
CA LYS A 358 -7.50 4.17 -8.82
C LYS A 358 -7.81 5.40 -9.67
N VAL A 359 -8.69 6.26 -9.17
CA VAL A 359 -8.99 7.56 -9.78
C VAL A 359 -8.04 8.60 -9.21
N LEU A 360 -7.41 9.36 -10.09
CA LEU A 360 -6.52 10.46 -9.78
C LEU A 360 -7.17 11.75 -10.28
N ILE A 361 -7.29 12.75 -9.42
CA ILE A 361 -7.93 14.03 -9.74
C ILE A 361 -7.02 15.16 -9.28
N ASP A 362 -6.60 16.00 -10.21
CA ASP A 362 -6.05 17.31 -9.92
C ASP A 362 -7.20 18.33 -9.88
N GLU A 363 -7.60 18.70 -8.66
CA GLU A 363 -8.68 19.64 -8.41
C GLU A 363 -8.36 21.05 -8.92
N GLN A 364 -7.09 21.43 -9.06
CA GLN A 364 -6.73 22.77 -9.52
C GLN A 364 -6.92 22.92 -11.03
N THR A 365 -6.48 21.90 -11.78
CA THR A 365 -6.54 21.91 -13.25
C THR A 365 -7.81 21.25 -13.80
N GLN A 366 -8.61 20.63 -12.92
CA GLN A 366 -9.79 19.84 -13.27
C GLN A 366 -9.44 18.75 -14.30
N SER A 367 -8.30 18.11 -14.08
CA SER A 367 -7.83 16.97 -14.86
C SER A 367 -7.89 15.69 -14.02
N GLY A 368 -8.12 14.56 -14.67
CA GLY A 368 -8.13 13.28 -13.97
C GLY A 368 -8.05 12.08 -14.89
N ILE A 369 -7.77 10.94 -14.30
CA ILE A 369 -7.68 9.65 -14.98
C ILE A 369 -8.13 8.56 -14.01
N ALA A 370 -8.91 7.59 -14.49
CA ALA A 370 -9.18 6.37 -13.75
C ALA A 370 -8.30 5.25 -14.30
N LEU A 371 -7.53 4.58 -13.45
CA LEU A 371 -6.74 3.40 -13.78
C LEU A 371 -7.44 2.16 -13.23
N ILE A 372 -7.68 1.16 -14.06
CA ILE A 372 -8.50 0.00 -13.73
C ILE A 372 -7.67 -1.27 -13.88
N GLY A 373 -7.82 -2.17 -12.92
CA GLY A 373 -7.27 -3.53 -12.97
C GLY A 373 -8.37 -4.58 -12.79
N VAL A 374 -8.36 -5.58 -13.65
CA VAL A 374 -9.30 -6.71 -13.63
C VAL A 374 -8.80 -7.77 -12.66
N ASN A 375 -9.64 -8.07 -11.67
CA ASN A 375 -9.35 -9.03 -10.60
C ASN A 375 -9.89 -10.43 -10.94
N ASN A 376 -9.59 -10.91 -12.15
CA ASN A 376 -9.90 -12.27 -12.58
C ASN A 376 -8.77 -12.87 -13.44
N PRO A 377 -7.90 -13.73 -12.89
CA PRO A 377 -6.84 -14.38 -13.66
C PRO A 377 -7.35 -15.53 -14.53
N HIS A 378 -8.64 -15.86 -14.46
CA HIS A 378 -9.28 -16.95 -15.21
C HIS A 378 -10.12 -16.49 -16.39
N ALA A 379 -10.28 -15.17 -16.58
CA ALA A 379 -11.09 -14.61 -17.65
C ALA A 379 -10.52 -14.96 -19.04
N THR A 380 -11.38 -15.12 -20.03
CA THR A 380 -10.97 -15.13 -21.44
C THR A 380 -10.88 -13.70 -21.99
N PRO A 381 -10.16 -13.46 -23.10
CA PRO A 381 -10.15 -12.15 -23.75
C PRO A 381 -11.55 -11.64 -24.12
N GLU A 382 -12.47 -12.53 -24.50
CA GLU A 382 -13.86 -12.20 -24.82
C GLU A 382 -14.60 -11.75 -23.55
N GLU A 383 -14.47 -12.49 -22.44
CA GLU A 383 -15.06 -12.10 -21.15
C GLU A 383 -14.51 -10.75 -20.68
N ILE A 384 -13.21 -10.49 -20.85
CA ILE A 384 -12.60 -9.18 -20.53
C ILE A 384 -13.32 -8.06 -21.27
N ALA A 385 -13.48 -8.20 -22.60
CA ALA A 385 -14.11 -7.18 -23.43
C ALA A 385 -15.60 -6.97 -23.09
N GLU A 386 -16.33 -8.04 -22.82
CA GLU A 386 -17.78 -7.99 -22.61
C GLU A 386 -18.19 -7.59 -21.18
N GLN A 387 -17.41 -8.00 -20.17
CA GLN A 387 -17.84 -7.93 -18.76
C GLN A 387 -16.97 -7.05 -17.87
N TYR A 388 -15.74 -6.74 -18.29
CA TYR A 388 -14.75 -6.06 -17.43
C TYR A 388 -14.29 -4.71 -17.95
N VAL A 389 -14.38 -4.43 -19.25
CA VAL A 389 -14.09 -3.11 -19.83
C VAL A 389 -15.37 -2.26 -19.78
N VAL A 390 -15.43 -1.32 -18.84
CA VAL A 390 -16.66 -0.56 -18.53
C VAL A 390 -16.71 0.83 -19.16
N CYS A 391 -15.68 1.23 -19.88
CA CYS A 391 -15.52 2.55 -20.48
C CYS A 391 -14.68 2.44 -21.77
N LYS A 392 -14.58 3.53 -22.52
CA LYS A 392 -13.58 3.67 -23.55
C LYS A 392 -12.16 3.65 -22.96
N ASP A 393 -11.37 2.67 -23.39
CA ASP A 393 -9.96 2.56 -23.01
C ASP A 393 -9.12 3.71 -23.60
N VAL A 394 -8.57 4.57 -22.74
CA VAL A 394 -7.67 5.68 -23.08
C VAL A 394 -6.20 5.40 -22.76
N SER A 395 -5.85 4.18 -22.37
CA SER A 395 -4.48 3.80 -21.96
C SER A 395 -3.41 4.07 -23.01
N SER A 396 -3.74 4.14 -24.30
CA SER A 396 -2.79 4.46 -25.36
C SER A 396 -2.20 5.86 -25.23
N ALA A 397 -2.85 6.73 -24.46
CA ALA A 397 -2.39 8.08 -24.17
C ALA A 397 -1.46 8.15 -22.95
N ILE A 398 -1.28 7.04 -22.21
CA ILE A 398 -0.45 6.98 -21.00
C ILE A 398 0.90 6.34 -21.35
N ASP A 399 1.98 7.10 -21.24
CA ASP A 399 3.35 6.65 -21.51
C ASP A 399 4.20 6.45 -20.24
N TRP A 400 3.74 6.96 -19.09
CA TRP A 400 4.44 6.91 -17.81
C TRP A 400 4.19 5.63 -16.99
N ILE A 401 3.36 4.69 -17.46
CA ILE A 401 3.14 3.39 -16.81
C ILE A 401 3.78 2.24 -17.61
N HIS A 402 4.80 1.61 -17.03
CA HIS A 402 5.43 0.42 -17.60
C HIS A 402 4.73 -0.89 -17.16
N TRP A 403 3.51 -1.13 -17.65
CA TRP A 403 2.69 -2.31 -17.37
C TRP A 403 2.62 -3.33 -18.52
N LYS A 404 2.20 -4.56 -18.20
CA LYS A 404 1.79 -5.56 -19.21
C LYS A 404 0.27 -5.56 -19.28
N ARG A 405 -0.30 -4.49 -19.80
CA ARG A 405 -1.72 -4.16 -19.68
C ARG A 405 -2.66 -5.30 -20.12
N ASP A 406 -2.30 -6.02 -21.18
CA ASP A 406 -3.12 -7.10 -21.74
C ASP A 406 -2.90 -8.48 -21.06
N SER A 407 -2.06 -8.54 -20.01
CA SER A 407 -1.77 -9.80 -19.29
C SER A 407 -2.88 -10.12 -18.28
N ILE A 408 -3.82 -10.98 -18.68
CA ILE A 408 -4.91 -11.46 -17.79
C ILE A 408 -4.38 -12.13 -16.51
N PRO A 409 -3.40 -13.06 -16.55
CA PRO A 409 -2.90 -13.72 -15.33
C PRO A 409 -2.21 -12.76 -14.35
N ASP A 410 -1.67 -11.64 -14.85
CA ASP A 410 -1.02 -10.60 -14.04
C ASP A 410 -1.99 -9.45 -13.69
N GLY A 411 -3.27 -9.59 -14.05
CA GLY A 411 -4.33 -8.59 -13.95
C GLY A 411 -4.36 -7.69 -15.17
N TYR A 412 -5.31 -7.94 -16.09
CA TYR A 412 -5.56 -7.05 -17.23
C TYR A 412 -5.81 -5.62 -16.71
N SER A 413 -5.26 -4.61 -17.36
CA SER A 413 -5.36 -3.22 -16.91
C SER A 413 -5.63 -2.28 -18.06
N TYR A 414 -6.41 -1.25 -17.78
CA TYR A 414 -6.77 -0.20 -18.74
C TYR A 414 -7.04 1.12 -18.00
N ALA A 415 -7.41 2.17 -18.74
CA ALA A 415 -7.68 3.48 -18.18
C ALA A 415 -8.94 4.10 -18.80
N CYS A 416 -9.68 4.88 -18.01
CA CYS A 416 -10.88 5.59 -18.43
C CYS A 416 -10.75 7.10 -18.20
N ASP A 417 -11.58 7.86 -18.92
CA ASP A 417 -12.05 9.15 -18.43
C ASP A 417 -12.75 8.99 -17.08
N VAL A 418 -12.57 9.96 -16.17
CA VAL A 418 -13.12 9.88 -14.81
C VAL A 418 -14.64 9.93 -14.81
N ASN A 419 -15.25 10.75 -15.68
CA ASN A 419 -16.70 10.90 -15.71
C ASN A 419 -17.35 9.64 -16.27
N GLU A 420 -16.84 9.11 -17.39
CA GLU A 420 -17.35 7.87 -17.98
C GLU A 420 -17.26 6.68 -17.00
N PHE A 421 -16.14 6.58 -16.27
CA PHE A 421 -16.02 5.56 -15.23
C PHE A 421 -16.99 5.79 -14.06
N ASN A 422 -17.21 7.04 -13.66
CA ASN A 422 -18.11 7.36 -12.56
C ASN A 422 -19.59 7.20 -12.95
N ASP A 423 -19.96 7.35 -14.22
CA ASP A 423 -21.32 7.06 -14.71
C ASP A 423 -21.68 5.58 -14.52
N VAL A 424 -20.69 4.69 -14.55
CA VAL A 424 -20.87 3.26 -14.26
C VAL A 424 -20.90 2.97 -12.77
N THR A 425 -19.99 3.55 -12.00
CA THR A 425 -19.80 3.15 -10.60
C THR A 425 -20.63 3.95 -9.60
N GLY A 426 -20.91 5.22 -9.89
CA GLY A 426 -21.58 6.17 -8.99
C GLY A 426 -20.82 6.44 -7.68
N HIS A 427 -19.57 5.99 -7.56
CA HIS A 427 -18.84 6.01 -6.29
C HIS A 427 -18.33 7.40 -5.90
N LEU A 428 -18.04 8.26 -6.86
CA LEU A 428 -17.42 9.56 -6.62
C LEU A 428 -18.49 10.66 -6.61
N GLU A 429 -18.50 11.44 -5.53
CA GLU A 429 -19.21 12.71 -5.46
C GLU A 429 -18.32 13.81 -6.06
N LEU A 430 -18.47 14.04 -7.35
CA LEU A 430 -17.75 15.10 -8.07
C LEU A 430 -18.50 16.43 -7.91
N VAL A 431 -17.81 17.47 -7.43
CA VAL A 431 -18.38 18.83 -7.31
C VAL A 431 -18.75 19.39 -8.69
N GLN A 432 -17.92 19.06 -9.69
CA GLN A 432 -18.14 19.38 -11.09
C GLN A 432 -17.50 18.28 -11.95
N PRO A 433 -17.95 18.09 -13.20
CA PRO A 433 -17.33 17.14 -14.12
C PRO A 433 -15.84 17.44 -14.33
N ILE A 434 -15.03 16.39 -14.44
CA ILE A 434 -13.60 16.50 -14.72
C ILE A 434 -13.43 16.87 -16.20
N GLY A 435 -12.80 18.01 -16.48
CA GLY A 435 -12.80 18.59 -17.82
C GLY A 435 -11.71 18.07 -18.75
N LYS A 436 -10.67 17.40 -18.23
CA LYS A 436 -9.49 16.97 -18.99
C LYS A 436 -8.96 15.63 -18.50
N LEU A 437 -8.31 14.88 -19.38
CA LEU A 437 -7.51 13.73 -18.98
C LEU A 437 -6.22 14.19 -18.29
N LEU A 438 -5.85 13.52 -17.20
CA LEU A 438 -4.54 13.64 -16.57
C LEU A 438 -3.57 12.69 -17.29
N LEU A 439 -2.72 13.23 -18.16
CA LEU A 439 -1.79 12.48 -19.02
C LEU A 439 -0.35 12.85 -18.75
#